data_AF-A0A501XD59-F1
#
_entry.id   AF-A0A501XD59-F1
#
_cell.length_a   1.000
_cell.length_b   1.000
_cell.length_c   1.000
_cell.angle_alpha   90.00
_cell.angle_beta   90.00
_cell.angle_gamma   90.00
#
_symmetry.space_group_name_H-M   'P 1'
#
loop_
_entity.id
_entity.type
_entity.pdbx_description
1 polymer ?
#
loop_
_entity_poly.entity_id
_entity_poly.type
_entity_poly.pdbx_seq_one_letter_code
_entity_poly.pdbx_strand_id
1 'polypeptide(L)'
;MINSKVGLAVTLSVVIGAGAWCTYTQLNKRYIGEFDGFEWGVTKSDVLTTKGNPSNGSKGEMLVYPNSEQISGHLLKSSTYYFMPLCETANDHPHKCILVSGDYEFEVLTDEEFESITRLLLKKYGPYTIKKTLEPSYELSSKAFIANEEVESRKFEFPDFSGLVLTKKTYDRDYKIGGLLVYRKGIYSISLTYEAPIEIQTEALNLIGAKKSL
;
A
#
# COMPACT_ATOMS: atom_id res chain seq x y z
N MET A 1 25.12 25.06 -16.26
CA MET A 1 25.02 25.79 -14.99
C MET A 1 24.55 24.81 -13.93
N ILE A 2 25.42 24.45 -13.01
CA ILE A 2 25.19 23.45 -11.96
C ILE A 2 24.56 24.18 -10.78
N ASN A 3 23.35 23.78 -10.36
CA ASN A 3 22.76 24.24 -9.11
C ASN A 3 22.50 23.03 -8.22
N SER A 4 23.53 22.64 -7.47
CA SER A 4 23.44 21.65 -6.41
C SER A 4 22.92 22.34 -5.15
N LYS A 5 21.67 22.07 -4.77
CA LYS A 5 21.16 22.43 -3.44
C LYS A 5 21.48 21.28 -2.49
N VAL A 6 22.57 21.44 -1.76
CA VAL A 6 22.95 20.59 -0.63
C VAL A 6 21.94 20.83 0.49
N GLY A 7 21.14 19.81 0.82
CA GLY A 7 20.27 19.82 1.99
C GLY A 7 21.11 19.59 3.25
N LEU A 8 21.24 20.61 4.08
CA LEU A 8 21.87 20.54 5.40
C LEU A 8 20.99 19.68 6.33
N ALA A 9 21.50 18.53 6.79
CA ALA A 9 20.86 17.77 7.87
C ALA A 9 21.13 18.50 9.20
N VAL A 10 20.08 18.96 9.87
CA VAL A 10 20.19 19.53 11.22
C VAL A 10 19.97 18.40 12.22
N THR A 11 21.05 17.92 12.84
CA THR A 11 21.00 17.00 13.98
C THR A 11 20.80 17.81 15.26
N LEU A 12 19.62 17.68 15.89
CA LEU A 12 19.40 18.16 17.25
C LEU A 12 19.72 17.02 18.22
N SER A 13 20.87 17.10 18.91
CA SER A 13 21.21 16.16 19.97
C SER A 13 20.85 16.77 21.32
N VAL A 14 19.80 16.26 21.97
CA VAL A 14 19.53 16.54 23.38
C VAL A 14 20.20 15.45 24.20
N VAL A 15 21.14 15.84 25.06
CA VAL A 15 21.84 14.92 25.97
C VAL A 15 20.99 14.74 27.23
N ILE A 16 20.41 13.55 27.41
CA ILE A 16 19.88 13.10 28.71
C ILE A 16 20.55 11.75 29.01
N GLY A 17 21.07 11.63 30.23
CA GLY A 17 22.03 10.60 30.63
C GLY A 17 21.55 9.15 30.56
N ALA A 18 22.54 8.28 30.40
CA ALA A 18 22.61 6.86 30.78
C ALA A 18 21.28 6.07 30.80
N GLY A 19 20.92 5.51 29.67
CA GLY A 19 19.90 4.48 29.49
C GLY A 19 19.89 4.11 28.01
N ALA A 20 19.70 2.83 27.68
CA ALA A 20 19.78 2.32 26.32
C ALA A 20 19.07 3.24 25.30
N TRP A 21 19.85 3.76 24.34
CA TRP A 21 19.36 4.64 23.31
C TRP A 21 18.61 3.79 22.28
N CYS A 22 17.29 3.64 22.46
CA CYS A 22 16.42 3.49 21.30
C CYS A 22 16.40 4.85 20.62
N THR A 23 17.36 5.09 19.72
CA THR A 23 17.24 6.19 18.76
C THR A 23 16.04 5.87 17.89
N TYR A 24 14.88 6.39 18.27
CA TYR A 24 13.77 6.60 17.35
C TYR A 24 14.26 7.69 16.40
N THR A 25 15.04 7.27 15.40
CA THR A 25 15.42 8.10 14.28
C THR A 25 14.10 8.72 13.81
N GLN A 26 13.97 10.03 13.93
CA GLN A 26 12.84 10.72 13.32
C GLN A 26 12.95 10.39 11.83
N LEU A 27 12.19 9.37 11.41
CA LEU A 27 11.99 9.00 10.03
C LEU A 27 11.68 10.31 9.33
N ASN A 28 12.62 10.75 8.51
CA ASN A 28 12.52 11.98 7.76
C ASN A 28 11.12 11.97 7.14
N LYS A 29 10.22 12.86 7.56
CA LYS A 29 8.80 12.92 7.19
C LYS A 29 8.60 13.33 5.73
N ARG A 30 9.32 12.71 4.80
CA ARG A 30 9.29 12.99 3.37
C ARG A 30 9.06 11.70 2.61
N TYR A 31 8.03 10.95 2.95
CA TYR A 31 7.75 9.69 2.23
C TYR A 31 6.25 9.56 1.98
N ILE A 32 5.94 9.55 0.68
CA ILE A 32 4.65 9.71 -0.01
C ILE A 32 4.00 11.07 0.22
N GLY A 33 4.60 12.10 -0.38
CA GLY A 33 3.83 13.26 -0.77
C GLY A 33 2.84 12.85 -1.86
N GLU A 34 1.54 12.92 -1.56
CA GLU A 34 0.48 13.29 -2.50
C GLU A 34 0.09 12.28 -3.62
N PHE A 35 0.01 10.97 -3.36
CA PHE A 35 -0.99 10.14 -4.04
C PHE A 35 -2.05 9.79 -2.98
N ASP A 36 -2.78 10.84 -2.57
CA ASP A 36 -3.74 11.03 -1.45
C ASP A 36 -3.83 9.94 -0.37
N GLY A 37 -2.69 9.57 0.21
CA GLY A 37 -2.56 8.71 1.39
C GLY A 37 -2.07 9.44 2.63
N PHE A 38 -1.92 8.68 3.71
CA PHE A 38 -1.35 9.14 4.97
C PHE A 38 0.18 9.02 4.96
N GLU A 39 0.86 9.97 5.60
CA GLU A 39 2.31 9.87 5.82
C GLU A 39 2.66 8.58 6.59
N TRP A 40 3.86 8.03 6.36
CA TRP A 40 4.35 6.94 7.19
C TRP A 40 4.45 7.37 8.66
N GLY A 41 4.04 6.48 9.56
CA GLY A 41 3.98 6.78 10.99
C GLY A 41 2.65 7.37 11.47
N VAL A 42 1.71 7.68 10.57
CA VAL A 42 0.33 8.03 10.94
C VAL A 42 -0.30 6.87 11.69
N THR A 43 -1.01 7.19 12.78
CA THR A 43 -1.65 6.16 13.62
C THR A 43 -3.03 5.77 13.08
N LYS A 44 -3.50 4.59 13.46
CA LYS A 44 -4.88 4.15 13.19
C LYS A 44 -5.92 5.16 13.67
N SER A 45 -5.67 5.82 14.81
CA SER A 45 -6.54 6.87 15.35
C SER A 45 -6.58 8.12 14.46
N ASP A 46 -5.43 8.55 13.93
CA ASP A 46 -5.34 9.69 13.01
C ASP A 46 -6.13 9.42 11.72
N VAL A 47 -6.04 8.19 11.20
CA VAL A 47 -6.82 7.76 10.03
C VAL A 47 -8.32 7.80 10.29
N LEU A 48 -8.77 7.27 11.44
CA LEU A 48 -10.18 7.28 11.84
C LEU A 48 -10.69 8.70 12.13
N THR A 49 -9.84 9.57 12.66
CA THR A 49 -10.18 10.98 12.89
C THR A 49 -10.38 11.73 11.57
N THR A 50 -9.59 11.38 10.55
CA THR A 50 -9.62 12.06 9.24
C THR A 50 -10.73 11.52 8.35
N LYS A 51 -10.88 10.19 8.23
CA LYS A 51 -11.84 9.56 7.31
C LYS A 51 -13.12 9.05 7.97
N GLY A 52 -13.22 9.14 9.30
CA GLY A 52 -14.30 8.55 10.06
C GLY A 52 -14.17 7.04 10.21
N ASN A 53 -15.19 6.39 10.78
CA ASN A 53 -15.23 4.94 10.89
C ASN A 53 -15.66 4.31 9.55
N PRO A 54 -14.97 3.27 9.06
CA PRO A 54 -15.40 2.57 7.85
C PRO A 54 -16.75 1.87 8.09
N SER A 55 -17.62 1.94 7.09
CA SER A 55 -18.99 1.43 7.15
C SER A 55 -19.06 -0.10 7.20
N ASN A 56 -18.08 -0.81 6.62
CA ASN A 56 -17.96 -2.27 6.67
C ASN A 56 -16.50 -2.66 6.44
N GLY A 57 -15.75 -3.12 7.45
CA GLY A 57 -14.47 -3.80 7.18
C GLY A 57 -13.28 -3.53 8.11
N SER A 58 -13.44 -2.81 9.22
CA SER A 58 -12.40 -2.74 10.25
C SER A 58 -12.28 -4.08 10.97
N LYS A 59 -11.36 -4.94 10.52
CA LYS A 59 -10.99 -6.17 11.21
C LYS A 59 -9.53 -6.10 11.61
N GLY A 60 -9.28 -6.12 12.92
CA GLY A 60 -7.92 -6.13 13.46
C GLY A 60 -7.10 -4.96 12.91
N GLU A 61 -6.00 -5.29 12.26
CA GLU A 61 -4.94 -4.37 11.80
C GLU A 61 -5.26 -3.67 10.47
N MET A 62 -6.49 -3.77 9.97
CA MET A 62 -6.88 -3.25 8.67
C MET A 62 -8.11 -2.35 8.76
N LEU A 63 -8.10 -1.23 8.02
CA LEU A 63 -9.27 -0.38 7.77
C LEU A 63 -9.59 -0.38 6.28
N VAL A 64 -10.81 -0.78 5.92
CA VAL A 64 -11.28 -0.82 4.52
C VAL A 64 -12.41 0.18 4.34
N TYR A 65 -12.25 1.10 3.40
CA TYR A 65 -13.26 2.09 3.03
C TYR A 65 -13.80 1.76 1.63
N PRO A 66 -14.97 1.11 1.53
CA PRO A 66 -15.60 0.84 0.24
C PRO A 66 -16.19 2.12 -0.36
N ASN A 67 -16.21 2.21 -1.70
CA ASN A 67 -16.68 3.38 -2.45
C ASN A 67 -15.98 4.67 -2.00
N SER A 68 -14.65 4.60 -1.89
CA SER A 68 -13.85 5.75 -1.47
C SER A 68 -13.90 6.88 -2.50
N GLU A 69 -13.55 8.08 -2.04
CA GLU A 69 -13.39 9.28 -2.86
C GLU A 69 -12.39 9.10 -4.02
N GLN A 70 -12.29 10.11 -4.88
CA GLN A 70 -11.26 10.16 -5.91
C GLN A 70 -9.87 10.40 -5.31
N ILE A 71 -8.86 9.83 -5.94
CA ILE A 71 -7.45 10.12 -5.65
C ILE A 71 -6.81 10.76 -6.88
N SER A 72 -6.34 12.00 -6.75
CA SER A 72 -5.77 12.75 -7.88
C SER A 72 -6.65 12.74 -9.15
N GLY A 73 -7.98 12.74 -8.99
CA GLY A 73 -8.96 12.72 -10.09
C GLY A 73 -9.35 11.33 -10.60
N HIS A 74 -8.81 10.26 -10.02
CA HIS A 74 -9.13 8.86 -10.37
C HIS A 74 -10.12 8.25 -9.38
N LEU A 75 -11.17 7.62 -9.88
CA LEU A 75 -12.22 7.00 -9.05
C LEU A 75 -11.72 5.72 -8.39
N LEU A 76 -12.01 5.58 -7.10
CA LEU A 76 -11.63 4.42 -6.31
C LEU A 76 -12.85 3.57 -5.99
N LYS A 77 -12.75 2.28 -6.29
CA LYS A 77 -13.66 1.26 -5.79
C LYS A 77 -13.47 1.07 -4.28
N SER A 78 -12.23 1.09 -3.81
CA SER A 78 -11.93 1.04 -2.37
C SER A 78 -10.56 1.59 -2.01
N SER A 79 -10.40 1.98 -0.75
CA SER A 79 -9.10 2.27 -0.13
C SER A 79 -8.92 1.42 1.12
N THR A 80 -7.78 0.76 1.24
CA THR A 80 -7.43 -0.09 2.38
C THR A 80 -6.14 0.40 3.04
N TYR A 81 -6.14 0.45 4.37
CA TYR A 81 -5.00 0.85 5.19
C TYR A 81 -4.62 -0.28 6.13
N TYR A 82 -3.34 -0.66 6.11
CA TYR A 82 -2.76 -1.71 6.93
C TYR A 82 -1.87 -1.11 8.00
N PHE A 83 -2.09 -1.50 9.24
CA PHE A 83 -1.35 -1.06 10.41
C PHE A 83 -0.44 -2.17 10.92
N MET A 84 0.50 -1.82 11.80
CA MET A 84 1.37 -2.80 12.44
C MET A 84 0.57 -3.90 13.14
N PRO A 85 1.17 -5.09 13.28
CA PRO A 85 0.58 -6.19 14.02
C PRO A 85 0.17 -5.82 15.44
N LEU A 86 -0.91 -6.42 15.95
CA LEU A 86 -1.51 -6.21 17.28
C LEU A 86 -2.27 -4.89 17.44
N CYS A 87 -2.65 -4.26 16.33
CA CYS A 87 -3.45 -3.03 16.32
C CYS A 87 -4.92 -3.33 16.07
N GLU A 88 -5.55 -3.97 17.05
CA GLU A 88 -6.93 -4.43 16.97
C GLU A 88 -7.91 -3.27 17.15
N THR A 89 -7.63 -2.36 18.08
CA THR A 89 -8.44 -1.18 18.39
C THR A 89 -7.76 0.13 17.98
N ALA A 90 -8.54 1.22 17.93
CA ALA A 90 -8.02 2.56 17.64
C ALA A 90 -7.13 3.12 18.76
N ASN A 91 -7.28 2.62 19.98
CA ASN A 91 -6.59 3.09 21.19
C ASN A 91 -5.46 2.14 21.63
N ASP A 92 -5.20 1.08 20.87
CA ASP A 92 -4.05 0.21 21.14
C ASP A 92 -2.78 1.05 20.99
N HIS A 93 -1.87 0.90 21.97
CA HIS A 93 -0.67 1.72 22.21
C HIS A 93 -0.27 2.63 21.02
N PRO A 94 -0.51 3.96 21.08
CA PRO A 94 -0.40 4.86 19.92
C PRO A 94 0.99 4.90 19.27
N HIS A 95 2.05 4.54 20.02
CA HIS A 95 3.40 4.38 19.48
C HIS A 95 3.64 3.07 18.70
N LYS A 96 2.64 2.20 18.60
CA LYS A 96 2.72 0.88 17.95
C LYS A 96 1.64 0.65 16.89
N CYS A 97 0.69 1.56 16.69
CA CYS A 97 -0.35 1.41 15.66
C CYS A 97 -0.18 2.34 14.49
N ILE A 98 1.01 2.25 13.90
CA ILE A 98 1.41 3.03 12.73
C ILE A 98 1.03 2.31 11.44
N LEU A 99 0.73 3.09 10.42
CA LEU A 99 0.50 2.63 9.06
C LEU A 99 1.78 2.01 8.48
N VAL A 100 1.66 0.83 7.88
CA VAL A 100 2.77 0.10 7.23
C VAL A 100 2.56 -0.13 5.74
N SER A 101 1.30 -0.09 5.28
CA SER A 101 0.96 -0.17 3.87
C SER A 101 -0.45 0.37 3.63
N GLY A 102 -0.75 0.71 2.39
CA GLY A 102 -2.12 0.84 1.93
C GLY A 102 -2.28 0.46 0.47
N ASP A 103 -3.52 0.25 0.09
CA ASP A 103 -3.92 -0.16 -1.25
C ASP A 103 -5.12 0.67 -1.73
N TYR A 104 -5.03 1.13 -2.97
CA TYR A 104 -6.13 1.77 -3.68
C TYR A 104 -6.58 0.86 -4.82
N GLU A 105 -7.83 0.45 -4.79
CA GLU A 105 -8.45 -0.30 -5.90
C GLU A 105 -9.23 0.68 -6.77
N PHE A 106 -8.88 0.79 -8.05
CA PHE A 106 -9.52 1.74 -8.97
C PHE A 106 -10.82 1.17 -9.54
N GLU A 107 -11.81 2.04 -9.73
CA GLU A 107 -13.11 1.67 -10.29
C GLU A 107 -13.06 1.48 -11.82
N VAL A 108 -12.28 2.33 -12.51
CA VAL A 108 -12.14 2.29 -13.97
C VAL A 108 -11.06 1.27 -14.34
N LEU A 109 -11.46 0.21 -15.05
CA LEU A 109 -10.59 -0.91 -15.41
C LEU A 109 -10.23 -0.89 -16.90
N THR A 110 -9.43 0.09 -17.31
CA THR A 110 -9.01 0.25 -18.72
C THR A 110 -7.49 0.44 -18.83
N ASP A 111 -6.94 0.11 -20.00
CA ASP A 111 -5.53 0.42 -20.28
C ASP A 111 -5.25 1.93 -20.25
N GLU A 112 -6.20 2.75 -20.71
CA GLU A 112 -6.10 4.21 -20.67
C GLU A 112 -5.94 4.71 -19.22
N GLU A 113 -6.73 4.17 -18.30
CA GLU A 113 -6.65 4.51 -16.88
C GLU A 113 -5.30 4.12 -16.29
N PHE A 114 -4.84 2.90 -16.55
CA PHE A 114 -3.54 2.41 -16.09
C PHE A 114 -2.38 3.28 -16.60
N GLU A 115 -2.41 3.69 -17.86
CA GLU A 115 -1.41 4.59 -18.44
C GLU A 115 -1.52 6.01 -17.89
N SER A 116 -2.73 6.50 -17.63
CA SER A 116 -2.96 7.81 -17.04
C SER A 116 -2.36 7.91 -15.64
N ILE A 117 -2.64 6.93 -14.78
CA ILE A 117 -2.06 6.84 -13.43
C ILE A 117 -0.53 6.70 -13.52
N THR A 118 -0.02 5.88 -14.43
CA THR A 118 1.43 5.73 -14.61
C THR A 118 2.11 7.05 -14.98
N ARG A 119 1.53 7.84 -15.89
CA ARG A 119 2.09 9.15 -16.26
C ARG A 119 2.09 10.12 -15.07
N LEU A 120 1.02 10.10 -14.28
CA LEU A 120 0.91 10.89 -13.06
C LEU A 120 2.01 10.52 -12.05
N LEU A 121 2.18 9.22 -11.79
CA LEU A 121 3.22 8.70 -10.90
C LEU A 121 4.63 9.00 -11.43
N LEU A 122 4.88 8.80 -12.73
CA LEU A 122 6.18 9.11 -13.36
C LEU A 122 6.57 10.58 -13.20
N LYS A 123 5.62 11.50 -13.40
CA LYS A 123 5.85 12.94 -13.24
C LYS A 123 6.25 13.30 -11.81
N LYS A 124 5.74 12.56 -10.83
CA LYS A 124 5.83 12.89 -9.40
C LYS A 124 6.99 12.18 -8.70
N TYR A 125 7.19 10.92 -9.02
CA TYR A 125 8.06 9.99 -8.32
C TYR A 125 9.27 9.56 -9.15
N GLY A 126 9.28 9.90 -10.44
CA GLY A 126 10.37 9.56 -11.34
C GLY A 126 10.21 8.17 -11.97
N PRO A 127 11.31 7.59 -12.47
CA PRO A 127 11.26 6.37 -13.27
C PRO A 127 10.76 5.17 -12.47
N TYR A 128 10.25 4.17 -13.18
CA TYR A 128 9.76 2.92 -12.61
C TYR A 128 10.36 1.71 -13.31
N THR A 129 10.26 0.56 -12.66
CA THR A 129 10.58 -0.75 -13.23
C THR A 129 9.30 -1.49 -13.59
N ILE A 130 9.36 -2.30 -14.64
CA ILE A 130 8.22 -3.11 -15.11
C ILE A 130 8.50 -4.58 -14.77
N LYS A 131 7.50 -5.25 -14.18
CA LYS A 131 7.48 -6.70 -14.01
C LYS A 131 6.21 -7.24 -14.64
N LYS A 132 6.34 -8.33 -15.41
CA LYS A 132 5.21 -9.07 -15.96
C LYS A 132 5.28 -10.53 -15.51
N THR A 133 4.17 -11.07 -15.03
CA THR A 133 4.03 -12.49 -14.74
C THR A 133 2.77 -13.03 -15.41
N LEU A 134 2.80 -14.32 -15.73
CA LEU A 134 1.68 -15.05 -16.29
C LEU A 134 1.52 -16.32 -15.46
N GLU A 135 0.39 -16.44 -14.76
CA GLU A 135 0.14 -17.56 -13.86
C GLU A 135 -1.19 -18.23 -14.20
N PRO A 136 -1.25 -19.58 -14.21
CA PRO A 136 -2.51 -20.28 -14.37
C PRO A 136 -3.36 -20.11 -13.11
N SER A 137 -4.59 -19.63 -13.27
CA SER A 137 -5.59 -19.48 -12.22
C SER A 137 -6.55 -20.67 -12.21
N TYR A 138 -6.91 -21.12 -11.01
CA TYR A 138 -7.72 -22.31 -10.77
C TYR A 138 -8.86 -22.01 -9.81
N GLU A 139 -9.98 -22.71 -9.97
CA GLU A 139 -11.10 -22.63 -9.03
C GLU A 139 -10.68 -23.19 -7.67
N LEU A 140 -10.92 -22.44 -6.59
CA LEU A 140 -10.52 -22.85 -5.24
C LEU A 140 -11.09 -24.22 -4.84
N SER A 141 -12.37 -24.47 -5.17
CA SER A 141 -13.12 -25.67 -4.81
C SER A 141 -12.80 -26.88 -5.69
N SER A 142 -12.98 -26.77 -7.01
CA SER A 142 -12.85 -27.89 -7.94
C SER A 142 -11.41 -28.12 -8.43
N LYS A 143 -10.52 -27.14 -8.23
CA LYS A 143 -9.19 -27.07 -8.85
C LYS A 143 -9.20 -27.10 -10.38
N ALA A 144 -10.36 -26.87 -11.00
CA ALA A 144 -10.43 -26.73 -12.45
C ALA A 144 -9.64 -25.50 -12.91
N PHE A 145 -8.90 -25.65 -14.00
CA PHE A 145 -8.26 -24.51 -14.66
C PHE A 145 -9.33 -23.53 -15.14
N ILE A 146 -9.14 -22.25 -14.82
CA ILE A 146 -10.08 -21.20 -15.13
C ILE A 146 -9.55 -20.34 -16.28
N ALA A 147 -8.41 -19.69 -16.08
CA ALA A 147 -7.83 -18.73 -17.01
C ALA A 147 -6.34 -18.55 -16.72
N ASN A 148 -5.59 -17.97 -17.65
CA ASN A 148 -4.30 -17.40 -17.28
C ASN A 148 -4.50 -15.97 -16.78
N GLU A 149 -3.86 -15.66 -15.66
CA GLU A 149 -3.77 -14.32 -15.09
C GLU A 149 -2.45 -13.68 -15.52
N GLU A 150 -2.53 -12.60 -16.29
CA GLU A 150 -1.40 -11.73 -16.56
C GLU A 150 -1.38 -10.60 -15.52
N VAL A 151 -0.25 -10.44 -14.84
CA VAL A 151 0.00 -9.36 -13.89
C VAL A 151 1.10 -8.47 -14.44
N GLU A 152 0.78 -7.19 -14.68
CA GLU A 152 1.76 -6.16 -15.01
C GLU A 152 1.90 -5.21 -13.81
N SER A 153 3.09 -5.11 -13.24
CA SER A 153 3.40 -4.20 -12.13
C SER A 153 4.43 -3.16 -12.54
N ARG A 154 4.20 -1.91 -12.14
CA ARG A 154 5.09 -0.75 -12.31
C ARG A 154 5.52 -0.26 -10.93
N LYS A 155 6.79 -0.49 -10.57
CA LYS A 155 7.33 -0.14 -9.25
C LYS A 155 8.14 1.16 -9.32
N PHE A 156 7.73 2.13 -8.51
CA PHE A 156 8.41 3.40 -8.24
C PHE A 156 9.11 3.27 -6.89
N GLU A 157 10.43 3.14 -6.89
CA GLU A 157 11.22 2.92 -5.67
C GLU A 157 11.87 4.23 -5.21
N PHE A 158 11.79 4.48 -3.90
CA PHE A 158 12.34 5.68 -3.27
C PHE A 158 13.72 5.39 -2.62
N PRO A 159 14.52 6.43 -2.33
CA PRO A 159 15.86 6.24 -1.75
C PRO A 159 15.89 5.54 -0.39
N ASP A 160 14.77 5.51 0.34
CA ASP A 160 14.60 4.82 1.62
C ASP A 160 14.02 3.41 1.46
N PHE A 161 14.00 2.86 0.23
CA PHE A 161 13.43 1.55 -0.12
C PHE A 161 11.92 1.43 0.08
N SER A 162 11.22 2.48 0.48
CA SER A 162 9.77 2.54 0.32
C SER A 162 9.41 2.69 -1.15
N GLY A 163 8.14 2.44 -1.49
CA GLY A 163 7.75 2.54 -2.89
C GLY A 163 6.26 2.46 -3.15
N LEU A 164 5.95 2.70 -4.41
CA LEU A 164 4.62 2.55 -4.98
C LEU A 164 4.64 1.45 -6.03
N VAL A 165 3.64 0.59 -6.03
CA VAL A 165 3.47 -0.49 -7.00
C VAL A 165 2.09 -0.35 -7.63
N LEU A 166 2.06 0.13 -8.88
CA LEU A 166 0.84 0.13 -9.68
C LEU A 166 0.72 -1.23 -10.38
N THR A 167 -0.35 -1.96 -10.10
CA THR A 167 -0.58 -3.31 -10.62
C THR A 167 -1.82 -3.35 -11.49
N LYS A 168 -1.73 -3.98 -12.65
CA LYS A 168 -2.85 -4.34 -13.53
C LYS A 168 -2.94 -5.84 -13.65
N LYS A 169 -4.12 -6.39 -13.41
CA LYS A 169 -4.39 -7.83 -13.56
C LYS A 169 -5.43 -8.08 -14.63
N THR A 170 -5.12 -9.02 -15.52
CA THR A 170 -5.91 -9.31 -16.72
C THR A 170 -6.12 -10.81 -16.84
N TYR A 171 -7.35 -11.22 -17.16
CA TYR A 171 -7.63 -12.60 -17.56
C TYR A 171 -7.59 -12.75 -19.08
N ASP A 172 -6.98 -13.84 -19.55
CA ASP A 172 -6.81 -14.13 -20.98
C ASP A 172 -8.12 -14.58 -21.67
N ARG A 173 -9.14 -14.98 -20.90
CA ARG A 173 -10.42 -15.53 -21.40
C ARG A 173 -11.59 -15.27 -20.46
N ASP A 174 -12.81 -15.39 -21.01
CA ASP A 174 -14.04 -15.50 -20.24
C ASP A 174 -14.04 -16.83 -19.47
N TYR A 175 -14.57 -16.84 -18.25
CA TYR A 175 -14.72 -18.08 -17.47
C TYR A 175 -15.96 -18.06 -16.58
N LYS A 176 -16.31 -19.24 -16.05
CA LYS A 176 -17.43 -19.39 -15.11
C LYS A 176 -16.99 -20.06 -13.81
N ILE A 177 -17.50 -19.56 -12.69
CA ILE A 177 -17.36 -20.19 -11.37
C ILE A 177 -18.74 -20.74 -10.97
N GLY A 178 -18.79 -21.99 -10.53
CA GLY A 178 -20.03 -22.65 -10.09
C GLY A 178 -21.18 -22.66 -11.11
N GLY A 179 -20.89 -22.55 -12.40
CA GLY A 179 -21.88 -22.55 -13.49
C GLY A 179 -22.77 -21.30 -13.62
N LEU A 180 -22.71 -20.37 -12.66
CA LEU A 180 -23.63 -19.23 -12.54
C LEU A 180 -22.94 -17.87 -12.74
N LEU A 181 -21.73 -17.70 -12.21
CA LEU A 181 -21.01 -16.44 -12.28
C LEU A 181 -20.16 -16.41 -13.54
N VAL A 182 -20.40 -15.43 -14.41
CA VAL A 182 -19.62 -15.23 -15.64
C VAL A 182 -18.64 -14.09 -15.42
N TYR A 183 -17.36 -14.39 -15.52
CA TYR A 183 -16.27 -13.43 -15.51
C TYR A 183 -15.80 -13.20 -16.94
N ARG A 184 -15.68 -11.94 -17.33
CA ARG A 184 -15.26 -11.56 -18.67
C ARG A 184 -13.75 -11.50 -18.77
N LYS A 185 -13.24 -11.85 -19.94
CA LYS A 185 -11.89 -11.54 -20.38
C LYS A 185 -11.61 -10.05 -20.22
N GLY A 186 -10.38 -9.72 -19.86
CA GLY A 186 -9.90 -8.35 -19.78
C GLY A 186 -9.41 -7.99 -18.39
N ILE A 187 -9.25 -6.68 -18.17
CA ILE A 187 -8.76 -6.13 -16.92
C ILE A 187 -9.85 -6.29 -15.87
N TYR A 188 -9.50 -6.96 -14.77
CA TYR A 188 -10.42 -7.16 -13.65
C TYR A 188 -9.95 -6.46 -12.37
N SER A 189 -8.71 -5.96 -12.36
CA SER A 189 -8.17 -5.18 -11.25
C SER A 189 -7.08 -4.23 -11.74
N ILE A 190 -7.16 -2.99 -11.29
CA ILE A 190 -6.05 -2.03 -11.26
C ILE A 190 -5.93 -1.59 -9.81
N SER A 191 -4.73 -1.68 -9.23
CA SER A 191 -4.48 -1.23 -7.86
C SER A 191 -3.17 -0.47 -7.74
N LEU A 192 -3.11 0.44 -6.79
CA LEU A 192 -1.88 1.12 -6.37
C LEU A 192 -1.61 0.76 -4.92
N THR A 193 -0.58 -0.03 -4.71
CA THR A 193 -0.09 -0.37 -3.38
C THR A 193 1.06 0.54 -3.02
N TYR A 194 1.11 0.98 -1.77
CA TYR A 194 2.24 1.70 -1.23
C TYR A 194 2.80 1.01 0.00
N GLU A 195 4.13 0.90 0.05
CA GLU A 195 4.85 0.04 0.98
C GLU A 195 5.88 0.84 1.77
N ALA A 196 5.87 0.68 3.09
CA ALA A 196 6.84 1.33 3.97
C ALA A 196 8.26 0.79 3.73
N PRO A 197 9.31 1.51 4.14
CA PRO A 197 10.69 1.00 4.14
C PRO A 197 10.81 -0.38 4.78
N ILE A 198 11.78 -1.17 4.31
CA ILE A 198 11.99 -2.54 4.78
C ILE A 198 12.23 -2.61 6.30
N GLU A 199 12.78 -1.55 6.90
CA GLU A 199 13.00 -1.44 8.34
C GLU A 199 11.67 -1.47 9.11
N ILE A 200 10.67 -0.73 8.65
CA ILE A 200 9.33 -0.70 9.26
C ILE A 200 8.63 -2.05 9.05
N GLN A 201 8.77 -2.64 7.85
CA GLN A 201 8.22 -3.97 7.58
C GLN A 201 8.87 -5.06 8.44
N THR A 202 10.19 -4.97 8.66
CA THR A 202 10.94 -5.94 9.47
C THR A 202 10.59 -5.82 10.96
N GLU A 203 10.43 -4.59 11.47
CA GLU A 203 9.94 -4.36 12.84
C GLU A 203 8.55 -4.97 13.04
N ALA A 204 7.64 -4.78 12.09
CA ALA A 204 6.32 -5.40 12.11
C ALA A 204 6.41 -6.94 12.15
N LEU A 205 7.25 -7.55 11.31
CA LEU A 205 7.43 -9.01 11.29
C LEU A 205 8.02 -9.56 12.60
N ASN A 206 8.97 -8.85 13.21
CA ASN A 206 9.59 -9.24 14.49
C ASN A 206 8.56 -9.25 15.63
N LEU A 207 7.62 -8.29 15.64
CA LEU A 207 6.53 -8.25 16.62
C LEU A 207 5.60 -9.46 16.51
N ILE A 208 5.33 -9.95 15.29
CA ILE A 208 4.56 -11.19 15.07
C ILE A 208 5.34 -12.41 15.59
N GLY A 209 6.64 -12.46 15.30
CA GLY A 209 7.53 -13.55 15.73
C GLY A 209 7.56 -13.73 17.25
N ALA A 210 7.62 -12.63 18.00
CA ALA A 210 7.62 -12.63 19.47
C ALA A 210 6.33 -13.19 20.09
N LYS A 211 5.18 -13.08 19.40
CA LYS A 211 3.89 -13.62 19.87
C LYS A 211 3.76 -15.13 19.67
N LYS A 212 4.46 -15.73 18.69
CA LYS A 212 4.45 -17.19 18.50
C LYS A 212 5.32 -17.95 19.51
N SER A 213 6.16 -17.25 20.26
CA SER A 213 7.10 -17.79 21.25
C SER A 213 6.64 -17.64 22.71
N LEU A 214 5.43 -17.12 22.95
CA LEU A 214 4.76 -17.04 24.26
C LEU A 214 3.56 -17.99 24.26
#